data_AF-A0A0Q8F9C2-F1
#
_entry.id   AF-A0A0Q8F9C2-F1
#
_cell.length_a   1.000
_cell.length_b   1.000
_cell.length_c   1.000
_cell.angle_alpha   90.00
_cell.angle_beta   90.00
_cell.angle_gamma   90.00
#
_symmetry.space_group_name_H-M   'P 1'
#
loop_
_entity.id
_entity.type
_entity.pdbx_description
1 polymer ?
#
loop_
_entity_poly.entity_id
_entity_poly.type
_entity_poly.pdbx_seq_one_letter_code
_entity_poly.pdbx_strand_id
1 'polypeptide(L)'
;MSDLIAAASTAIQLVGRLREINKNVENAEFSNALADLAIELSELKIKVAGLLGENDQLRRQLAQRQAIALEFKDFAYYSESGDGPFCPGCYDGATKTIRLTKLTEGFTVFGSHSCPACKETFGEA
;
A
#
# COMPACT_ATOMS: atom_id res chain seq x y z
N MET A 1 0.38 -16.21 1.14
CA MET A 1 1.64 -15.43 1.35
C MET A 1 2.46 -15.99 2.50
N SER A 2 1.82 -16.41 3.60
CA SER A 2 2.38 -17.30 4.64
C SER A 2 3.02 -18.58 4.06
N ASP A 3 2.51 -19.06 2.94
CA ASP A 3 2.94 -20.30 2.28
C ASP A 3 4.38 -20.24 1.74
N LEU A 4 4.86 -19.05 1.38
CA LEU A 4 6.25 -18.86 0.91
C LEU A 4 7.26 -19.03 2.04
N ILE A 5 6.96 -18.48 3.23
CA ILE A 5 7.80 -18.66 4.41
C ILE A 5 7.77 -20.13 4.88
N ALA A 6 6.61 -20.79 4.79
CA ALA A 6 6.46 -22.20 5.11
C ALA A 6 7.28 -23.08 4.14
N ALA A 7 7.23 -22.79 2.84
CA ALA A 7 8.04 -23.47 1.83
C ALA A 7 9.54 -23.30 2.07
N ALA A 8 10.01 -22.07 2.34
CA ALA A 8 11.41 -21.80 2.66
C ALA A 8 11.86 -22.53 3.94
N SER A 9 11.00 -22.59 4.96
CA SER A 9 11.30 -23.32 6.20
C SER A 9 11.38 -24.83 5.97
N THR A 10 10.51 -25.37 5.12
CA THR A 10 10.54 -26.78 4.72
C THR A 10 11.81 -27.11 3.94
N ALA A 11 12.23 -26.24 3.03
CA ALA A 11 13.49 -26.39 2.29
C ALA A 11 14.70 -26.42 3.22
N ILE A 12 14.77 -25.52 4.21
CA ILE A 12 15.85 -25.51 5.22
C ILE A 12 15.87 -26.82 6.02
N GLN A 13 14.70 -27.35 6.42
CA GLN A 13 14.61 -28.65 7.10
C GLN A 13 15.10 -29.81 6.23
N LEU A 14 14.77 -29.80 4.93
CA LEU A 14 15.25 -30.78 3.95
C LEU A 14 16.78 -30.74 3.83
N VAL A 15 17.37 -29.54 3.75
CA VAL A 15 18.84 -29.39 3.75
C VAL A 15 19.46 -29.95 5.04
N GLY A 16 18.83 -29.71 6.19
CA GLY A 16 19.25 -30.32 7.46
C GLY A 16 19.26 -31.85 7.41
N ARG A 17 18.20 -32.46 6.87
CA ARG A 17 18.11 -33.91 6.68
C ARG A 17 19.16 -34.44 5.71
N LEU A 18 19.40 -33.75 4.59
CA LEU A 18 20.45 -34.10 3.63
C LEU A 18 21.83 -34.06 4.27
N ARG A 19 22.09 -33.09 5.17
CA ARG A 19 23.33 -32.99 5.91
C ARG A 19 23.53 -34.17 6.87
N GLU A 20 22.48 -34.63 7.53
CA GLU A 20 22.55 -35.84 8.37
C GLU A 20 22.86 -37.10 7.55
N ILE A 21 22.23 -37.25 6.38
CA ILE A 21 22.52 -38.36 5.47
C ILE A 21 23.97 -38.31 5.00
N ASN A 22 24.49 -37.12 4.68
CA ASN A 22 25.86 -36.94 4.20
C ASN A 22 26.94 -37.22 5.26
N LYS A 23 26.62 -37.21 6.57
CA LYS A 23 27.58 -37.56 7.62
C LYS A 23 28.17 -38.96 7.42
N ASN A 24 27.42 -39.87 6.80
CA ASN A 24 27.87 -41.23 6.51
C ASN A 24 28.72 -41.35 5.23
N VAL A 25 28.78 -40.29 4.43
CA VAL A 25 29.46 -40.27 3.12
C VAL A 25 30.80 -39.51 3.20
N GLU A 26 31.05 -38.77 4.30
CA GLU A 26 32.27 -37.98 4.57
C GLU A 26 32.75 -37.09 3.41
N ASN A 27 31.85 -36.71 2.49
CA ASN A 27 32.19 -35.83 1.39
C ASN A 27 32.18 -34.37 1.87
N ALA A 28 33.38 -33.77 1.94
CA ALA A 28 33.59 -32.39 2.39
C ALA A 28 33.01 -31.35 1.41
N GLU A 29 33.12 -31.57 0.10
CA GLU A 29 32.55 -30.67 -0.92
C GLU A 29 31.02 -30.66 -0.83
N PHE A 30 30.41 -31.83 -0.65
CA PHE A 30 28.96 -31.93 -0.49
C PHE A 30 28.48 -31.28 0.82
N SER A 31 29.26 -31.41 1.90
CA SER A 31 28.96 -30.74 3.18
C SER A 31 29.01 -29.23 3.06
N ASN A 32 29.99 -28.68 2.34
CA ASN A 32 30.10 -27.25 2.09
C ASN A 32 28.93 -26.75 1.23
N ALA A 33 28.61 -27.44 0.14
CA ALA A 33 27.48 -27.07 -0.73
C ALA A 33 26.13 -27.05 0.02
N LEU A 34 25.91 -27.99 0.95
CA LEU A 34 24.73 -27.99 1.80
C LEU A 34 24.71 -26.84 2.80
N ALA A 35 25.87 -26.46 3.34
CA ALA A 35 25.98 -25.32 4.25
C ALA A 35 25.67 -24.01 3.52
N ASP A 36 26.24 -23.83 2.32
CA ASP A 36 25.99 -22.66 1.47
C ASP A 36 24.51 -22.56 1.09
N LEU A 37 23.90 -23.68 0.70
CA LEU A 37 22.48 -23.74 0.39
C LEU A 37 21.59 -23.38 1.60
N ALA A 38 21.98 -23.82 2.81
CA ALA A 38 21.24 -23.47 4.04
C ALA A 38 21.31 -21.96 4.34
N ILE A 39 22.46 -21.32 4.08
CA ILE A 39 22.66 -19.88 4.24
C ILE A 39 21.79 -19.13 3.23
N GLU A 40 21.89 -19.47 1.95
CA GLU A 40 21.09 -18.85 0.88
C GLU A 40 19.58 -18.95 1.13
N LEU A 41 19.10 -20.11 1.58
CA LEU A 41 17.68 -20.28 1.93
C LEU A 41 17.27 -19.45 3.16
N SER A 42 18.17 -19.28 4.12
CA SER A 42 17.92 -18.45 5.30
C SER A 42 17.84 -16.97 4.93
N GLU A 43 18.74 -16.50 4.07
CA GLU A 43 18.69 -15.14 3.52
C GLU A 43 17.42 -14.90 2.70
N LEU A 44 17.06 -15.85 1.84
CA LEU A 44 15.82 -15.80 1.07
C LEU A 44 14.61 -15.67 1.99
N LYS A 45 14.55 -16.47 3.07
CA LYS A 45 13.47 -16.41 4.06
C LYS A 45 13.36 -15.02 4.70
N ILE A 46 14.49 -14.39 5.03
CA ILE A 46 14.51 -13.02 5.61
C ILE A 46 14.00 -12.01 4.58
N LYS A 47 14.49 -12.05 3.33
CA LYS A 47 14.07 -11.15 2.25
C LYS A 47 12.57 -11.27 1.99
N VAL A 48 12.04 -12.50 1.94
CA VAL A 48 10.59 -12.75 1.77
C VAL A 48 9.80 -12.17 2.95
N ALA A 49 10.25 -12.38 4.19
CA ALA A 49 9.56 -11.81 5.35
C ALA A 49 9.52 -10.27 5.31
N GLY A 50 10.61 -9.63 4.88
CA GLY A 50 10.65 -8.17 4.68
C GLY A 50 9.64 -7.71 3.63
N LEU A 51 9.63 -8.34 2.45
CA LEU A 51 8.68 -8.01 1.38
C LEU A 51 7.22 -8.20 1.79
N LEU A 52 6.92 -9.22 2.60
CA LEU A 52 5.57 -9.43 3.14
C LEU A 52 5.15 -8.30 4.09
N GLY A 53 6.08 -7.83 4.94
CA GLY A 53 5.84 -6.68 5.82
C GLY A 53 5.56 -5.39 5.04
N GLU A 54 6.38 -5.10 4.02
CA GLU A 54 6.17 -3.96 3.13
C GLU A 54 4.84 -4.07 2.37
N ASN A 55 4.48 -5.26 1.89
CA ASN A 55 3.22 -5.47 1.18
C ASN A 55 2.02 -5.22 2.10
N ASP A 56 2.06 -5.69 3.36
CA ASP A 56 1.00 -5.43 4.33
C ASP A 56 0.89 -3.93 4.66
N GLN A 57 2.02 -3.25 4.85
CA GLN A 57 2.05 -1.80 5.05
C GLN A 57 1.43 -1.05 3.86
N LEU A 58 1.80 -1.40 2.63
CA LEU A 58 1.26 -0.78 1.42
C LEU A 58 -0.24 -1.06 1.28
N ARG A 59 -0.69 -2.29 1.57
CA ARG A 59 -2.12 -2.63 1.57
C ARG A 59 -2.90 -1.80 2.60
N ARG A 60 -2.35 -1.59 3.80
CA ARG A 60 -2.97 -0.71 4.80
C ARG A 60 -3.06 0.74 4.33
N GLN A 61 -2.00 1.27 3.72
CA GLN A 61 -2.01 2.61 3.15
C GLN A 61 -3.03 2.76 2.02
N LEU A 62 -3.14 1.76 1.14
CA LEU A 62 -4.16 1.73 0.09
C LEU A 62 -5.57 1.64 0.66
N ALA A 63 -5.80 0.78 1.65
CA ALA A 63 -7.09 0.67 2.32
C ALA A 63 -7.50 1.99 3.00
N GLN A 64 -6.57 2.68 3.65
CA GLN A 64 -6.81 4.01 4.22
C GLN A 64 -7.17 5.06 3.16
N ARG A 65 -6.54 5.01 1.98
CA ARG A 65 -6.85 5.92 0.87
C ARG A 65 -8.19 5.58 0.20
N GLN A 66 -8.53 4.30 0.08
CA GLN A 66 -9.79 3.85 -0.54
C GLN A 66 -11.01 4.01 0.37
N ALA A 67 -10.82 4.12 1.70
CA ALA A 67 -11.91 4.29 2.66
C ALA A 67 -12.63 5.65 2.54
N ILE A 68 -12.13 6.59 1.75
CA ILE A 68 -12.80 7.86 1.45
C ILE A 68 -13.32 7.79 0.02
N ALA A 69 -14.34 6.95 -0.20
CA ALA A 69 -15.12 6.95 -1.42
C ALA A 69 -15.93 8.25 -1.44
N LEU A 70 -15.43 9.25 -2.17
CA LEU A 70 -16.19 10.45 -2.49
C LEU A 70 -16.78 10.27 -3.87
N GLU A 71 -18.08 10.53 -3.98
CA GLU A 71 -18.77 10.61 -5.25
C GLU A 71 -18.61 12.03 -5.80
N PHE A 72 -18.14 12.14 -7.04
CA PHE A 72 -18.15 13.42 -7.75
C PHE A 72 -19.57 13.71 -8.24
N LYS A 73 -20.19 14.79 -7.76
CA LYS A 73 -21.53 15.20 -8.15
C LYS A 73 -21.57 16.70 -8.45
N ASP A 74 -22.21 17.05 -9.56
CA ASP A 74 -22.30 18.42 -10.11
C ASP A 74 -20.92 19.06 -10.35
N PHE A 75 -20.37 19.76 -9.37
CA PHE A 75 -19.07 20.45 -9.45
C PHE A 75 -18.11 20.13 -8.29
N ALA A 76 -18.48 19.20 -7.39
CA ALA A 76 -17.74 18.93 -6.17
C ALA A 76 -17.79 17.45 -5.78
N TYR A 77 -16.87 17.05 -4.90
CA TYR A 77 -16.90 15.72 -4.28
C TYR A 77 -17.81 15.73 -3.05
N TYR A 78 -18.58 14.67 -2.86
CA TYR A 78 -19.43 14.44 -1.70
C TYR A 78 -19.11 13.06 -1.12
N SER A 79 -19.18 12.93 0.20
CA SER A 79 -19.12 11.60 0.82
C SER A 79 -20.43 10.83 0.58
N GLU A 80 -20.38 9.51 0.71
CA GLU A 80 -21.58 8.65 0.67
C GLU A 80 -22.66 9.06 1.70
N SER A 81 -22.25 9.72 2.79
CA SER A 81 -23.18 10.26 3.80
C SER A 81 -23.89 11.55 3.40
N GLY A 82 -23.63 12.07 2.19
CA GLY A 82 -24.13 13.36 1.72
C GLY A 82 -23.34 14.55 2.27
N ASP A 83 -22.26 14.32 3.02
CA ASP A 83 -21.39 15.37 3.53
C ASP A 83 -20.49 15.93 2.41
N GLY A 84 -20.54 17.23 2.18
CA GLY A 84 -19.88 17.96 1.10
C GLY A 84 -20.36 19.41 1.07
N PRO A 85 -19.94 20.25 0.10
CA PRO A 85 -19.09 19.95 -1.05
C PRO A 85 -17.57 20.04 -0.76
N PHE A 86 -16.80 19.09 -1.30
CA PHE A 86 -15.33 19.08 -1.25
C PHE A 86 -14.70 19.49 -2.59
N CYS A 87 -13.55 20.14 -2.52
CA CYS A 87 -12.82 20.68 -3.67
C CYS A 87 -12.23 19.57 -4.57
N PRO A 88 -12.55 19.54 -5.87
CA PRO A 88 -11.99 18.57 -6.82
C PRO A 88 -10.48 18.70 -7.01
N GLY A 89 -9.97 19.90 -7.27
CA GLY A 89 -8.53 20.12 -7.48
C GLY A 89 -7.65 19.71 -6.29
N CYS A 90 -8.14 19.91 -5.06
CA CYS A 90 -7.43 19.49 -3.85
C CYS A 90 -7.51 17.97 -3.60
N TYR A 91 -8.62 17.33 -4.00
CA TYR A 91 -8.78 15.89 -3.87
C TYR A 91 -7.99 15.14 -4.96
N ASP A 92 -8.06 15.56 -6.22
CA ASP A 92 -7.36 14.90 -7.32
C ASP A 92 -5.85 15.13 -7.28
N GLY A 93 -5.41 16.34 -6.91
CA GLY A 93 -3.98 16.68 -6.86
C GLY A 93 -3.26 16.23 -5.60
N ALA A 94 -3.95 16.24 -4.44
CA ALA A 94 -3.31 16.01 -3.14
C ALA A 94 -4.10 15.06 -2.23
N THR A 95 -5.19 14.43 -2.69
CA THR A 95 -6.09 13.57 -1.89
C THR A 95 -6.59 14.25 -0.62
N LYS A 96 -6.75 15.59 -0.64
CA LYS A 96 -7.22 16.38 0.51
C LYS A 96 -8.70 16.69 0.40
N THR A 97 -9.46 16.35 1.44
CA THR A 97 -10.89 16.66 1.60
C THR A 97 -11.10 18.09 2.12
N ILE A 98 -10.78 19.09 1.31
CA ILE A 98 -11.01 20.50 1.66
C ILE A 98 -12.45 20.88 1.34
N ARG A 99 -13.21 21.36 2.34
CA ARG A 99 -14.57 21.86 2.13
C ARG A 99 -14.55 23.17 1.34
N LEU A 100 -15.48 23.28 0.39
CA LEU A 100 -15.72 24.53 -0.32
C LEU A 100 -16.60 25.46 0.52
N THR A 101 -16.32 26.77 0.43
CA THR A 101 -17.09 27.82 1.10
C THR A 101 -17.98 28.53 0.08
N LYS A 102 -19.23 28.83 0.44
CA LYS A 102 -20.16 29.56 -0.44
C LYS A 102 -19.74 31.03 -0.57
N LEU A 103 -19.70 31.55 -1.80
CA LEU A 103 -19.46 32.97 -2.08
C LEU A 103 -20.74 33.79 -1.82
N THR A 104 -20.59 34.99 -1.25
CA THR A 104 -21.71 35.92 -1.00
C THR A 104 -22.19 36.59 -2.30
N GLU A 105 -23.45 37.06 -2.29
CA GLU A 105 -24.30 37.46 -3.44
C GLU A 105 -23.77 38.56 -4.39
N GLY A 106 -22.53 39.03 -4.22
CA GLY A 106 -21.87 39.96 -5.14
C GLY A 106 -20.87 39.32 -6.14
N PHE A 107 -20.51 38.05 -5.95
CA PHE A 107 -19.43 37.37 -6.72
C PHE A 107 -19.88 36.10 -7.45
N THR A 108 -21.19 35.86 -7.59
CA THR A 108 -21.75 34.66 -8.23
C THR A 108 -21.42 34.51 -9.71
N VAL A 109 -20.98 35.59 -10.37
CA VAL A 109 -20.53 35.58 -11.79
C VAL A 109 -19.32 34.66 -12.01
N PHE A 110 -18.50 34.41 -10.97
CA PHE A 110 -17.29 33.59 -11.05
C PHE A 110 -17.48 32.17 -10.46
N GLY A 111 -18.70 31.84 -10.03
CA GLY A 111 -19.06 30.56 -9.40
C GLY A 111 -19.68 30.75 -8.01
N SER A 112 -20.35 29.70 -7.53
CA SER A 112 -21.09 29.73 -6.26
C SER A 112 -20.25 29.35 -5.04
N HIS A 113 -19.12 28.67 -5.24
CA HIS A 113 -18.27 28.13 -4.17
C HIS A 113 -16.78 28.41 -4.42
N SER A 114 -16.00 28.59 -3.35
CA SER A 114 -14.54 28.81 -3.42
C SER A 114 -13.78 27.91 -2.44
N CYS A 115 -12.65 27.38 -2.88
CA CYS A 115 -11.76 26.59 -2.04
C CYS A 115 -10.77 27.49 -1.26
N PRO A 116 -10.71 27.40 0.08
CA PRO A 116 -9.76 28.21 0.86
C PRO A 116 -8.29 27.81 0.66
N ALA A 117 -8.01 26.60 0.14
CA ALA A 117 -6.66 26.08 -0.01
C ALA A 117 -6.05 26.40 -1.38
N CYS A 118 -6.73 26.08 -2.49
CA CYS A 118 -6.25 26.35 -3.84
C CYS A 118 -6.77 27.67 -4.44
N LYS A 119 -7.75 28.33 -3.79
CA LYS A 119 -8.39 29.58 -4.23
C LYS A 119 -9.15 29.49 -5.55
N GLU A 120 -9.33 28.28 -6.10
CA GLU A 120 -10.20 28.07 -7.25
C GLU A 120 -11.67 28.23 -6.88
N THR A 121 -12.47 28.71 -7.82
CA THR A 121 -13.93 28.85 -7.71
C THR A 121 -14.62 27.76 -8.53
N PHE A 122 -15.71 27.23 -7.98
CA PHE A 122 -16.45 26.11 -8.54
C PHE A 122 -17.97 26.39 -8.48
N GLY A 123 -18.70 25.78 -9.40
CA GLY A 123 -20.15 25.90 -9.53
C GLY A 123 -20.60 26.80 -10.67
N GLU A 124 -21.81 26.56 -11.16
CA GLU A 124 -22.44 27.41 -12.19
C GLU A 124 -22.81 28.79 -11.61
N ALA A 125 -22.75 29.80 -12.48
CA ALA A 125 -23.18 31.18 -12.22
C ALA A 125 -24.70 31.34 -12.40
#